data_AF-A0A9X0Z1H6-F1
#
_entry.id   AF-A0A9X0Z1H6-F1
#
_cell.length_a   1.000
_cell.length_b   1.000
_cell.length_c   1.000
_cell.angle_alpha   90.00
_cell.angle_beta   90.00
_cell.angle_gamma   90.00
#
_symmetry.space_group_name_H-M   'P 1'
#
loop_
_entity.id
_entity.type
_entity.pdbx_description
1 polymer ?
#
loop_
_entity_poly.entity_id
_entity_poly.type
_entity_poly.pdbx_seq_one_letter_code
_entity_poly.pdbx_strand_id
1 'polypeptide(L)'
;MFSLTERFKNLGFIVGVPELREGRFTKLQQVYVKDLTKHTSLIIEGFKKKGYSTYRYTFYKATYIKDGLKINEKVYVEDASPKEVLRKVTSFLSYIERR
;
A
#
# COMPACT_ATOMS: atom_id res chain seq x y z
N MET A 1 -5.71 -11.75 -17.84
CA MET A 1 -5.55 -10.37 -17.32
C MET A 1 -5.14 -10.48 -15.84
N PHE A 2 -3.97 -9.98 -15.45
CA PHE A 2 -3.53 -10.06 -14.05
C PHE A 2 -4.36 -9.14 -13.14
N SER A 3 -4.80 -9.67 -12.01
CA SER A 3 -5.40 -8.94 -10.90
C SER A 3 -4.45 -7.88 -10.33
N LEU A 4 -4.99 -6.90 -9.60
CA LEU A 4 -4.17 -5.87 -8.96
C LEU A 4 -3.16 -6.47 -7.97
N THR A 5 -3.58 -7.49 -7.23
CA THR A 5 -2.74 -8.23 -6.29
C THR A 5 -1.56 -8.90 -6.99
N GLU A 6 -1.79 -9.60 -8.11
CA GLU A 6 -0.71 -10.23 -8.90
C GLU A 6 0.26 -9.19 -9.45
N ARG A 7 -0.25 -8.02 -9.87
CA ARG A 7 0.61 -6.93 -10.33
C ARG A 7 1.52 -6.40 -9.23
N PHE A 8 1.00 -6.20 -8.01
CA PHE A 8 1.84 -5.79 -6.89
C PHE A 8 2.82 -6.88 -6.45
N LYS A 9 2.42 -8.16 -6.48
CA LYS A 9 3.35 -9.28 -6.27
C LYS A 9 4.50 -9.26 -7.28
N ASN A 10 4.21 -9.03 -8.56
CA ASN A 10 5.23 -8.95 -9.62
C ASN A 10 6.16 -7.72 -9.46
N LEU A 11 5.70 -6.67 -8.77
CA LEU A 11 6.54 -5.52 -8.38
C LEU A 11 7.32 -5.79 -7.07
N GLY A 12 7.24 -7.00 -6.55
CA GLY A 12 7.93 -7.46 -5.34
C GLY A 12 7.33 -6.89 -4.05
N PHE A 13 6.02 -6.62 -4.01
CA PHE A 13 5.30 -6.41 -2.77
C PHE A 13 4.83 -7.75 -2.19
N ILE A 14 4.98 -7.89 -0.88
CA ILE A 14 4.37 -8.96 -0.10
C ILE A 14 2.91 -8.57 0.16
N VAL A 15 2.00 -9.53 0.00
CA VAL A 15 0.56 -9.31 0.22
C VAL A 15 0.21 -9.72 1.65
N GLY A 16 -0.20 -8.73 2.44
CA GLY A 16 -0.90 -8.95 3.70
C GLY A 16 -2.39 -8.71 3.51
N VAL A 17 -3.23 -9.65 3.93
CA VAL A 17 -4.65 -9.35 4.16
C VAL A 17 -4.84 -9.37 5.66
N PRO A 18 -4.55 -8.27 6.38
CA PRO A 18 -4.86 -8.21 7.79
C PRO A 18 -6.38 -8.22 7.95
N GLU A 19 -6.90 -9.30 8.53
CA GLU A 19 -8.26 -9.31 9.07
C GLU A 19 -8.25 -8.48 10.36
N LEU A 20 -8.53 -7.19 10.25
CA LEU A 20 -8.81 -6.36 11.41
C LEU A 20 -10.29 -6.57 11.80
N ARG A 21 -10.47 -7.23 12.96
CA ARG A 21 -11.76 -7.31 13.65
C ARG A 21 -11.89 -6.10 14.55
N GLU A 22 -12.79 -5.19 14.19
CA GLU A 22 -13.16 -4.05 15.03
C GLU A 22 -14.62 -4.28 15.48
N GLY A 23 -14.78 -4.87 16.68
CA GLY A 23 -16.09 -5.28 17.19
C GLY A 23 -16.75 -6.37 16.32
N ARG A 24 -17.96 -6.09 15.79
CA ARG A 24 -18.71 -7.02 14.92
C ARG A 24 -18.43 -6.83 13.41
N PHE A 25 -17.56 -5.90 13.03
CA PHE A 25 -17.26 -5.60 11.63
C PHE A 25 -15.87 -6.10 11.25
N THR A 26 -15.82 -6.93 10.20
CA THR A 26 -14.56 -7.31 9.55
C THR A 26 -14.21 -6.23 8.53
N LYS A 27 -13.17 -5.43 8.79
CA LYS A 27 -12.63 -4.52 7.78
C LYS A 27 -11.70 -5.34 6.89
N LEU A 28 -12.19 -5.77 5.73
CA LEU A 28 -11.33 -6.40 4.72
C LEU A 28 -10.41 -5.33 4.14
N GLN A 29 -9.23 -5.20 4.74
CA GLN A 29 -8.16 -4.33 4.28
C GLN A 29 -7.20 -5.15 3.44
N GLN A 30 -6.87 -4.64 2.26
CA GLN A 30 -5.75 -5.17 1.49
C GLN A 30 -4.52 -4.35 1.85
N VAL A 31 -3.43 -5.01 2.24
CA VAL A 31 -2.16 -4.32 2.52
C VAL A 31 -1.07 -4.95 1.68
N TYR A 32 -0.30 -4.11 1.00
CA TYR A 32 0.85 -4.53 0.22
C TYR A 32 2.07 -3.82 0.77
N VAL A 33 3.10 -4.58 1.12
CA VAL A 33 4.31 -4.04 1.73
C VAL A 33 5.53 -4.43 0.90
N LYS A 34 6.40 -3.46 0.63
CA LYS A 34 7.71 -3.70 0.04
C LYS A 34 8.76 -2.94 0.84
N ASP A 35 9.68 -3.66 1.47
CA ASP A 35 10.77 -3.05 2.22
C ASP A 35 11.82 -2.46 1.26
N LEU A 36 12.22 -1.21 1.53
CA LEU A 36 13.35 -0.54 0.88
C LEU A 36 14.63 -0.69 1.72
N THR A 37 14.49 -0.63 3.04
CA THR A 37 15.56 -0.85 4.03
C THR A 37 14.96 -1.52 5.26
N LYS A 38 15.79 -1.90 6.25
CA LYS A 38 15.33 -2.42 7.55
C LYS A 38 14.31 -1.51 8.27
N HIS A 39 14.32 -0.22 7.97
CA HIS A 39 13.54 0.80 8.66
C HIS A 39 12.62 1.58 7.72
N THR A 40 12.49 1.16 6.46
CA THR A 40 11.71 1.92 5.48
C THR A 40 10.97 0.99 4.55
N SER A 41 9.67 1.18 4.46
CA SER A 41 8.78 0.34 3.64
C SER A 41 7.88 1.21 2.78
N LEU A 42 7.60 0.72 1.58
CA LEU A 42 6.51 1.17 0.74
C LEU A 42 5.27 0.39 1.12
N ILE A 43 4.18 1.11 1.40
CA ILE A 43 2.93 0.52 1.86
C ILE A 43 1.80 0.99 0.95
N ILE A 44 0.96 0.04 0.53
CA ILE A 44 -0.27 0.30 -0.20
C ILE A 44 -1.41 -0.31 0.61
N GLU A 45 -2.37 0.51 1.01
CA GLU A 45 -3.54 0.07 1.75
C GLU A 45 -4.79 0.27 0.93
N GLY A 46 -5.59 -0.78 0.79
CA GLY A 46 -6.86 -0.79 0.09
C GLY A 46 -8.03 -0.98 1.05
N PHE A 47 -9.03 -0.12 0.95
CA PHE A 47 -10.26 -0.20 1.74
C PHE A 47 -11.51 -0.14 0.86
N LYS A 48 -12.56 -0.86 1.26
CA LYS A 48 -13.91 -0.61 0.72
C LYS A 48 -14.47 0.66 1.34
N LYS A 49 -14.82 1.63 0.51
CA LYS A 49 -15.45 2.89 0.91
C LYS A 49 -16.87 2.94 0.38
N LYS A 50 -17.84 3.28 1.24
CA LYS A 50 -19.25 3.43 0.84
C LYS A 50 -19.36 4.44 -0.31
N GLY A 51 -20.15 4.11 -1.33
CA GLY A 51 -20.31 4.94 -2.53
C GLY A 51 -19.34 4.62 -3.67
N TYR A 52 -18.38 3.71 -3.47
CA TYR A 52 -17.49 3.22 -4.52
C TYR A 52 -17.77 1.76 -4.85
N SER A 53 -17.75 1.43 -6.14
CA SER A 53 -17.89 0.04 -6.64
C SER A 53 -16.60 -0.78 -6.50
N THR A 54 -15.47 -0.13 -6.22
CA THR A 54 -14.15 -0.75 -6.09
C THR A 54 -13.43 -0.25 -4.84
N TYR A 55 -12.41 -0.99 -4.41
CA TYR A 55 -11.50 -0.55 -3.36
C TYR A 55 -10.84 0.77 -3.71
N ARG A 56 -10.62 1.60 -2.69
CA ARG A 56 -9.82 2.82 -2.76
C ARG A 56 -8.50 2.59 -2.06
N TYR A 57 -7.44 3.10 -2.66
CA TYR A 57 -6.08 2.80 -2.22
C TYR A 57 -5.30 4.06 -1.87
N THR A 58 -4.50 3.94 -0.82
CA THR A 58 -3.50 4.93 -0.42
C THR A 58 -2.12 4.29 -0.57
N PHE A 59 -1.18 5.00 -1.18
CA PHE A 59 0.21 4.58 -1.33
C PHE A 59 1.13 5.60 -0.66
N TYR A 60 1.95 5.10 0.27
CA TYR A 60 2.84 5.92 1.07
C TYR A 60 4.15 5.19 1.37
N LYS A 61 5.17 5.96 1.77
CA LYS A 61 6.41 5.44 2.33
C LYS A 61 6.39 5.67 3.83
N ALA A 62 6.54 4.60 4.61
CA ALA A 62 6.73 4.66 6.05
C ALA A 62 8.21 4.50 6.39
N THR A 63 8.72 5.35 7.29
CA THR A 63 10.05 5.21 7.88
C THR A 63 9.93 5.04 9.38
N TYR A 64 10.37 3.90 9.89
CA TYR A 64 10.35 3.52 11.29
C TYR A 64 11.64 3.99 11.97
N ILE A 65 11.54 5.02 12.81
CA ILE A 65 12.69 5.46 13.61
C ILE A 65 12.88 4.47 14.76
N LYS A 66 14.13 4.04 14.97
CA LYS A 66 14.52 3.12 16.05
C LYS A 66 14.14 3.74 17.41
N ASP A 67 13.85 2.89 18.39
CA ASP A 67 13.37 3.26 19.74
C ASP A 67 11.87 3.62 19.84
N GLY A 68 11.08 3.16 18.86
CA GLY A 68 9.64 2.91 19.03
C GLY A 68 8.72 4.14 18.98
N LEU A 69 9.26 5.34 18.76
CA LEU A 69 8.49 6.56 19.03
C LEU A 69 7.97 7.32 17.80
N LYS A 70 8.49 7.07 16.59
CA LYS A 70 8.06 7.89 15.44
C LYS A 70 8.06 7.13 14.11
N ILE A 71 6.87 7.04 13.54
CA ILE A 71 6.64 6.70 12.13
C ILE A 71 6.59 8.01 11.36
N ASN A 72 7.47 8.18 10.36
CA ASN A 72 7.35 9.27 9.40
C ASN A 72 6.73 8.70 8.11
N GLU A 73 5.56 9.21 7.75
CA GLU A 73 4.83 8.79 6.56
C GLU A 73 4.87 9.88 5.50
N LYS A 74 5.27 9.50 4.28
CA LYS A 74 5.12 10.33 3.09
C LYS A 74 4.09 9.72 2.17
N VAL A 75 2.91 10.32 2.13
CA VAL A 75 1.83 9.92 1.23
C VAL A 75 2.12 10.41 -0.19
N TYR A 76 2.02 9.51 -1.16
CA TYR A 76 2.21 9.82 -2.58
C TYR A 76 0.90 9.91 -3.36
N VAL A 77 -0.10 9.13 -2.93
CA VAL A 77 -1.47 9.23 -3.40
C VAL A 77 -2.40 8.66 -2.33
N GLU A 78 -3.57 9.27 -2.18
CA GLU A 78 -4.61 8.88 -1.22
C GLU A 78 -5.95 8.73 -1.94
N ASP A 79 -6.80 7.84 -1.42
CA ASP A 79 -8.16 7.59 -1.92
C ASP A 79 -8.20 7.48 -3.45
N ALA A 80 -7.35 6.62 -4.02
CA ALA A 80 -7.21 6.46 -5.47
C ALA A 80 -7.84 5.17 -5.98
N SER A 81 -8.23 5.17 -7.25
CA SER A 81 -8.71 3.96 -7.93
C SER A 81 -7.58 2.94 -8.09
N PRO A 82 -7.90 1.65 -8.30
CA PRO A 82 -6.92 0.60 -8.61
C PRO A 82 -5.91 0.99 -9.70
N LYS A 83 -6.39 1.64 -10.77
CA LYS A 83 -5.58 2.03 -11.92
C LYS A 83 -4.62 3.17 -11.58
N GLU A 84 -5.10 4.15 -10.81
CA GLU A 84 -4.32 5.32 -10.42
C GLU A 84 -3.19 4.95 -9.45
N VAL A 85 -3.50 4.14 -8.44
CA VAL A 85 -2.48 3.70 -7.47
C VAL A 85 -1.42 2.84 -8.14
N LEU A 86 -1.82 1.91 -9.03
CA LEU A 86 -0.87 1.08 -9.76
C LEU A 86 0.10 1.95 -10.59
N ARG A 87 -0.44 2.92 -11.34
CA ARG A 87 0.38 3.86 -12.12
C ARG A 87 1.34 4.66 -11.25
N LYS A 88 0.92 5.11 -10.07
CA LYS A 88 1.80 5.85 -9.16
C LYS A 88 2.88 4.97 -8.55
N VAL A 89 2.56 3.75 -8.16
CA VAL A 89 3.53 2.78 -7.64
C VAL A 89 4.56 2.45 -8.72
N THR A 90 4.14 2.09 -9.94
CA THR A 90 5.07 1.77 -11.03
C THR A 90 5.97 2.95 -11.39
N SER A 91 5.41 4.17 -11.43
CA SER A 91 6.19 5.39 -11.68
C SER A 91 7.20 5.67 -10.57
N PHE A 92 6.84 5.41 -9.31
CA PHE A 92 7.74 5.59 -8.18
C PHE A 92 8.89 4.58 -8.22
N LEU A 93 8.58 3.30 -8.45
CA LEU A 93 9.59 2.25 -8.56
C LEU A 93 10.57 2.53 -9.71
N SER A 94 10.05 2.91 -10.88
CA SER A 94 10.89 3.30 -12.02
C SER A 94 11.80 4.49 -11.71
N TYR A 95 11.39 5.41 -10.84
CA TYR A 95 12.19 6.56 -10.44
C TYR A 95 13.32 6.17 -9.49
N ILE A 96 13.08 5.26 -8.54
CA ILE A 96 14.10 4.82 -7.59
C ILE A 96 15.10 3.83 -8.19
N GLU A 97 14.70 3.02 -9.18
CA GLU A 97 15.59 2.09 -9.88
C GLU A 97 16.61 2.79 -10.80
N ARG A 98 16.31 4.04 -11.19
CA ARG A 98 17.20 4.88 -12.01
C ARG A 98 18.22 5.68 -11.21
N ARG A 99 18.17 5.60 -9.88
CA ARG A 99 19.06 6.30 -8.95
C ARG A 99 20.07 5.33 -8.36
#